data_AF-A0A5Q5CL22-F1
#
_entry.id   AF-A0A5Q5CL22-F1
#
_cell.length_a   1.000
_cell.length_b   1.000
_cell.length_c   1.000
_cell.angle_alpha   90.00
_cell.angle_beta   90.00
_cell.angle_gamma   90.00
#
_symmetry.space_group_name_H-M   'P 1'
#
loop_
_entity.id
_entity.type
_entity.pdbx_description
1 polymer ?
#
loop_
_entity_poly.entity_id
_entity_poly.type
_entity_poly.pdbx_seq_one_letter_code
_entity_poly.pdbx_strand_id
1 'polypeptide(L)'
;MDSLPQEVDGEAWRAELARQHTYLANVVDQACAWTREFHVQTEVELCGNYTSLKSYPLLDYANRLRQLSSALKRVCAIASLQPPPPTWDRTTLHAPPAIAVPGRDPDWRRADYSEGGRYLLMLQPTSPHGYPATAREQWSAALRLASPSVIEREIGVPQLVAYGWMARSEFDKAYRVVHRAFLDSAAATFGRAWATGSSEDGTRSMTVLVSWMKALTDHGCSLGDCDSVLRDIEVVDPQAVADCRAVQEVWCPPTP
;
A
#
# COMPACT_ATOMS: atom_id res chain seq x y z
N MET A 1 12.66 -40.23 -30.71
CA MET A 1 11.85 -39.00 -30.78
C MET A 1 11.43 -38.73 -29.35
N ASP A 2 12.30 -38.05 -28.60
CA ASP A 2 12.06 -37.72 -27.20
C ASP A 2 11.28 -36.41 -27.16
N SER A 3 10.02 -36.52 -26.77
CA SER A 3 9.12 -35.39 -26.55
C SER A 3 9.62 -34.61 -25.34
N LEU A 4 10.05 -33.36 -25.53
CA LEU A 4 10.27 -32.38 -24.45
C LEU A 4 8.93 -31.69 -24.12
N PRO A 5 8.26 -31.98 -22.98
CA PRO A 5 7.02 -31.30 -22.61
C PRO A 5 7.24 -30.24 -21.51
N GLN A 6 8.48 -29.94 -21.12
CA GLN A 6 8.76 -29.18 -19.89
C GLN A 6 9.24 -27.72 -20.12
N GLU A 7 9.68 -27.36 -21.33
CA GLU A 7 10.13 -25.99 -21.63
C GLU A 7 8.99 -24.99 -21.88
N VAL A 8 7.84 -25.48 -22.38
CA VAL A 8 6.69 -24.64 -22.77
C VAL A 8 6.06 -23.92 -21.57
N ASP A 9 6.21 -24.47 -20.35
CA ASP A 9 5.66 -23.88 -19.12
C ASP A 9 6.55 -22.72 -18.60
N GLY A 10 7.88 -22.84 -18.73
CA GLY A 10 8.84 -21.89 -18.15
C GLY A 10 8.84 -20.50 -18.80
N GLU A 11 8.61 -20.42 -20.11
CA GLU A 11 8.52 -19.14 -20.83
C GLU A 11 7.20 -18.41 -20.50
N ALA A 12 6.10 -19.16 -20.42
CA ALA A 12 4.80 -18.64 -19.97
C ALA A 12 4.89 -18.07 -18.53
N TRP A 13 5.55 -18.78 -17.61
CA TRP A 13 5.78 -18.28 -16.25
C TRP A 13 6.69 -17.06 -16.19
N ARG A 14 7.62 -16.90 -17.14
CA ARG A 14 8.42 -15.67 -17.26
C ARG A 14 7.59 -14.47 -17.71
N ALA A 15 6.71 -14.66 -18.70
CA ALA A 15 5.78 -13.62 -19.13
C ALA A 15 4.82 -13.23 -17.99
N GLU A 16 4.34 -14.21 -17.24
CA GLU A 16 3.51 -14.01 -16.05
C GLU A 16 4.28 -13.25 -14.95
N LEU A 17 5.54 -13.61 -14.68
CA LEU A 17 6.40 -12.87 -13.74
C LEU A 17 6.58 -11.40 -14.15
N ALA A 18 6.79 -11.14 -15.44
CA ALA A 18 6.89 -9.78 -15.96
C ALA A 18 5.59 -8.98 -15.78
N ARG A 19 4.44 -9.63 -16.02
CA ARG A 19 3.10 -9.07 -15.79
C ARG A 19 2.89 -8.72 -14.32
N GLN A 20 3.20 -9.65 -13.42
CA GLN A 20 3.05 -9.46 -11.98
C GLN A 20 4.00 -8.38 -11.43
N HIS A 21 5.24 -8.33 -11.94
CA HIS A 21 6.17 -7.25 -11.59
C HIS A 21 5.62 -5.89 -11.99
N THR A 22 5.13 -5.78 -13.23
CA THR A 22 4.57 -4.54 -13.77
C THR A 22 3.36 -4.10 -12.97
N TYR A 23 2.47 -5.02 -12.64
CA TYR A 23 1.32 -4.75 -11.79
C TYR A 23 1.73 -4.23 -10.41
N LEU A 24 2.66 -4.91 -9.73
CA LEU A 24 3.11 -4.50 -8.39
C LEU A 24 3.90 -3.19 -8.40
N ALA A 25 4.70 -2.93 -9.44
CA ALA A 25 5.36 -1.64 -9.63
C ALA A 25 4.35 -0.50 -9.87
N ASN A 26 3.27 -0.77 -10.61
CA ASN A 26 2.17 0.19 -10.78
C ASN A 26 1.46 0.49 -9.46
N VAL A 27 1.29 -0.50 -8.57
CA VAL A 27 0.76 -0.25 -7.22
C VAL A 27 1.64 0.74 -6.45
N VAL A 28 2.97 0.62 -6.55
CA VAL A 28 3.91 1.59 -5.94
C VAL A 28 3.76 2.99 -6.56
N ASP A 29 3.59 3.09 -7.88
CA ASP A 29 3.33 4.37 -8.57
C ASP A 29 2.01 5.01 -8.12
N GLN A 30 0.96 4.20 -7.94
CA GLN A 30 -0.34 4.67 -7.46
C GLN A 30 -0.27 5.12 -6.00
N ALA A 31 0.41 4.37 -5.12
CA ALA A 31 0.67 4.80 -3.74
C ALA A 31 1.48 6.11 -3.70
N CYS A 32 2.42 6.31 -4.63
CA CYS A 32 3.14 7.57 -4.78
C CYS A 32 2.21 8.73 -5.18
N ALA A 33 1.22 8.50 -6.06
CA ALA A 33 0.25 9.54 -6.42
C ALA A 33 -0.66 9.88 -5.24
N TRP A 34 -1.22 8.84 -4.60
CA TRP A 34 -2.05 8.96 -3.41
C TRP A 34 -1.39 9.77 -2.29
N THR A 35 -0.14 9.46 -1.93
CA THR A 35 0.60 10.22 -0.90
C THR A 35 0.84 11.69 -1.24
N ARG A 36 0.85 12.08 -2.53
CA ARG A 36 0.94 13.50 -2.93
C ARG A 36 -0.40 14.22 -2.86
N GLU A 37 -1.48 13.49 -3.12
CA GLU A 37 -2.83 14.03 -3.22
C GLU A 37 -3.55 14.06 -1.87
N PHE A 38 -3.17 13.16 -0.96
CA PHE A 38 -3.70 13.10 0.40
C PHE A 38 -3.43 14.43 1.10
N HIS A 39 -4.51 15.09 1.48
CA HIS A 39 -4.45 16.35 2.19
C HIS A 39 -5.55 16.45 3.23
N VAL A 40 -5.27 17.27 4.22
CA VAL A 40 -6.16 17.59 5.31
C VAL A 40 -6.57 19.04 5.16
N GLN A 41 -7.85 19.32 5.35
CA GLN A 41 -8.37 20.68 5.41
C GLN A 41 -8.57 21.07 6.87
N THR A 42 -7.97 22.18 7.27
CA THR A 42 -8.14 22.78 8.60
C THR A 42 -8.72 24.17 8.39
N GLU A 43 -9.85 24.44 9.05
CA GLU A 43 -10.40 25.79 9.08
C GLU A 43 -9.65 26.61 10.12
N VAL A 44 -9.11 27.75 9.68
CA VAL A 44 -8.37 28.69 10.53
C VAL A 44 -9.09 30.02 10.46
N GLU A 45 -9.50 30.52 11.62
CA GLU A 45 -10.07 31.86 11.75
C GLU A 45 -8.93 32.90 11.73
N LEU A 46 -8.92 33.74 10.71
CA LEU A 46 -7.98 34.84 10.56
C LEU A 46 -8.78 36.14 10.46
N CYS A 47 -8.67 36.99 11.49
CA CYS A 47 -9.33 38.29 11.56
C CYS A 47 -10.86 38.22 11.30
N GLY A 48 -11.55 37.24 11.90
CA GLY A 48 -13.01 37.08 11.79
C GLY A 48 -13.50 36.43 10.49
N ASN A 49 -12.59 35.98 9.61
CA ASN A 49 -12.90 35.18 8.43
C ASN A 49 -12.31 33.77 8.56
N TYR A 50 -13.12 32.75 8.28
CA TYR A 50 -12.63 31.37 8.19
C TYR A 50 -11.95 31.13 6.85
N THR A 51 -10.70 30.68 6.89
CA THR A 51 -9.93 30.26 5.73
C THR A 51 -9.61 28.77 5.82
N SER A 52 -9.80 28.04 4.73
CA SER A 52 -9.47 26.60 4.68
C SER A 52 -8.02 26.41 4.25
N LEU A 53 -7.17 26.02 5.19
CA LEU A 53 -5.77 25.69 4.93
C LEU A 53 -5.63 24.19 4.61
N LYS A 54 -4.88 23.86 3.56
CA LYS A 54 -4.56 22.47 3.19
C LYS A 54 -3.17 22.09 3.68
N SER A 55 -3.07 21.02 4.45
CA SER A 55 -1.79 20.38 4.78
C SER A 55 -1.64 19.04 4.06
N TYR A 56 -0.40 18.70 3.68
CA TYR A 56 -0.05 17.51 2.89
C TYR A 56 0.89 16.61 3.70
N PRO A 57 0.38 15.89 4.71
CA PRO A 57 1.22 15.20 5.69
C PRO A 57 2.05 14.05 5.10
N LEU A 58 1.71 13.55 3.91
CA LEU A 58 2.36 12.37 3.33
C LEU A 58 3.40 12.69 2.23
N LEU A 59 3.72 13.97 2.01
CA LEU A 59 4.54 14.40 0.88
C LEU A 59 5.95 13.77 0.87
N ASP A 60 6.54 13.56 2.04
CA ASP A 60 7.86 12.93 2.18
C ASP A 60 7.85 11.46 1.76
N TYR A 61 6.76 10.73 2.06
CA TYR A 61 6.57 9.35 1.61
C TYR A 61 6.50 9.26 0.09
N ALA A 62 5.82 10.21 -0.56
CA ALA A 62 5.75 10.25 -2.02
C ALA A 62 7.14 10.33 -2.68
N ASN A 63 8.04 11.13 -2.13
CA ASN A 63 9.38 11.26 -2.67
C ASN A 63 10.18 9.96 -2.55
N ARG A 64 10.02 9.22 -1.45
CA ARG A 64 10.63 7.89 -1.26
C ARG A 64 10.03 6.85 -2.20
N LEU A 65 8.70 6.81 -2.34
CA LEU A 65 8.01 5.88 -3.24
C LEU A 65 8.40 6.10 -4.70
N ARG A 66 8.59 7.36 -5.14
CA ARG A 66 9.09 7.67 -6.48
C ARG A 66 10.48 7.07 -6.74
N GLN A 67 11.39 7.15 -5.76
CA GLN A 67 12.73 6.59 -5.90
C GLN A 67 12.68 5.05 -6.02
N LEU A 68 11.83 4.41 -5.20
CA LEU A 68 11.61 2.96 -5.22
C LEU A 68 10.98 2.49 -6.54
N SER A 69 9.97 3.20 -7.06
CA SER A 69 9.39 2.93 -8.38
C SER A 69 10.45 3.00 -9.49
N SER A 70 11.30 4.02 -9.46
CA SER A 70 12.40 4.15 -10.42
C SER A 70 13.40 3.00 -10.32
N ALA A 71 13.68 2.51 -9.10
CA ALA A 71 14.52 1.34 -8.89
C ALA A 71 13.87 0.05 -9.44
N LEU A 72 12.59 -0.18 -9.16
CA LEU A 72 11.84 -1.34 -9.66
C LEU A 72 11.80 -1.41 -11.20
N LYS A 73 11.68 -0.27 -11.87
CA LYS A 73 11.76 -0.18 -13.34
C LYS A 73 13.14 -0.59 -13.86
N ARG A 74 14.22 -0.16 -13.18
CA ARG A 74 15.59 -0.59 -13.52
C ARG A 74 15.81 -2.08 -13.29
N VAL A 75 15.33 -2.63 -12.18
CA VAL A 75 15.45 -4.08 -11.88
C VAL A 75 14.74 -4.92 -12.94
N CYS A 76 13.56 -4.51 -13.40
CA CYS A 76 12.84 -5.17 -14.48
C CYS A 76 13.64 -5.16 -15.79
N ALA A 77 14.18 -3.99 -16.16
CA ALA A 77 14.95 -3.82 -17.40
C ALA A 77 16.24 -4.67 -17.41
N ILE A 78 16.95 -4.76 -16.28
CA ILE A 78 18.16 -5.58 -16.14
C ILE A 78 17.85 -7.07 -16.35
N ALA A 79 16.66 -7.51 -15.94
CA ALA A 79 16.23 -8.91 -16.08
C ALA A 79 15.65 -9.25 -17.46
N SER A 80 15.67 -8.31 -18.42
CA SER A 80 15.11 -8.47 -19.77
C SER A 80 13.65 -8.95 -19.79
N LEU A 81 12.88 -8.67 -18.73
CA LEU A 81 11.46 -9.01 -18.67
C LEU A 81 10.70 -8.04 -19.60
N GLN A 82 10.04 -8.58 -20.64
CA GLN A 82 9.24 -7.74 -21.54
C GLN A 82 8.04 -7.17 -20.77
N PRO A 83 7.85 -5.84 -20.75
CA PRO A 83 6.68 -5.25 -20.13
C PRO A 83 5.44 -5.55 -20.99
N PRO A 84 4.30 -5.97 -20.40
CA PRO A 84 3.05 -6.01 -21.13
C PRO A 84 2.61 -4.58 -21.53
N PRO A 85 1.80 -4.44 -22.61
CA PRO A 85 1.21 -3.16 -22.96
C PRO A 85 0.35 -2.65 -21.78
N PRO A 86 0.39 -1.34 -21.50
CA PRO A 86 -0.44 -0.76 -20.46
C PRO A 86 -1.94 -0.97 -20.72
N THR A 87 -2.66 -1.70 -19.87
CA THR A 87 -4.12 -1.76 -19.87
C THR A 87 -4.67 -0.77 -18.86
N TRP A 88 -5.48 0.19 -19.32
CA TRP A 88 -5.84 1.40 -18.59
C TRP A 88 -7.29 1.42 -18.16
N ASP A 89 -7.55 1.32 -16.85
CA ASP A 89 -8.84 1.69 -16.27
C ASP A 89 -8.69 1.93 -14.75
N ARG A 90 -9.00 3.16 -14.31
CA ARG A 90 -8.94 3.56 -12.89
C ARG A 90 -10.02 2.87 -12.04
N THR A 91 -11.03 2.28 -12.66
CA THR A 91 -12.05 1.50 -11.94
C THR A 91 -11.58 0.07 -11.60
N THR A 92 -10.51 -0.43 -12.24
CA THR A 92 -10.08 -1.85 -12.17
C THR A 92 -8.64 -2.09 -11.68
N LEU A 93 -7.87 -1.05 -11.32
CA LEU A 93 -6.49 -1.14 -10.75
C LEU A 93 -5.36 -1.57 -11.73
N HIS A 94 -5.44 -1.38 -13.05
CA HIS A 94 -4.29 -1.53 -13.99
C HIS A 94 -3.82 -0.18 -14.60
N ALA A 95 -2.55 -0.02 -15.04
CA ALA A 95 -1.91 1.28 -15.41
C ALA A 95 -0.98 1.20 -16.66
N PRO A 96 -0.34 2.29 -17.22
CA PRO A 96 -0.46 3.78 -17.06
C PRO A 96 -0.26 4.64 -18.37
N PRO A 97 -0.32 6.00 -18.36
CA PRO A 97 0.97 6.69 -18.36
C PRO A 97 1.09 7.93 -17.47
N ALA A 98 2.36 8.23 -17.21
CA ALA A 98 2.90 9.29 -16.39
C ALA A 98 2.64 10.69 -16.96
N ILE A 99 2.46 11.65 -16.04
CA ILE A 99 2.30 13.11 -16.26
C ILE A 99 0.88 13.54 -16.67
N ALA A 100 0.19 14.19 -15.72
CA ALA A 100 -0.65 15.36 -16.00
C ALA A 100 -0.81 16.23 -14.74
N VAL A 101 0.00 17.29 -14.67
CA VAL A 101 -0.40 18.59 -14.12
C VAL A 101 -0.40 19.50 -15.36
N PRO A 102 -1.34 20.44 -15.63
CA PRO A 102 -2.60 20.86 -15.00
C PRO A 102 -3.84 20.80 -15.94
N GLY A 103 -5.06 20.81 -15.38
CA GLY A 103 -6.33 20.80 -16.15
C GLY A 103 -7.38 19.82 -15.62
N ARG A 104 -7.57 19.84 -14.29
CA ARG A 104 -8.35 18.89 -13.47
C ARG A 104 -9.68 18.44 -14.09
N ASP A 105 -9.81 17.13 -14.23
CA ASP A 105 -11.10 16.43 -14.34
C ASP A 105 -11.91 16.64 -13.03
N PRO A 106 -13.16 17.12 -13.09
CA PRO A 106 -14.01 17.34 -11.93
C PRO A 106 -14.43 16.06 -11.18
N ASP A 107 -14.31 14.87 -11.77
CA ASP A 107 -14.75 13.60 -11.16
C ASP A 107 -13.66 12.89 -10.34
N TRP A 108 -12.49 13.51 -10.15
CA TRP A 108 -11.41 12.94 -9.33
C TRP A 108 -11.75 13.00 -7.84
N ARG A 109 -12.14 11.86 -7.25
CA ARG A 109 -12.40 11.70 -5.81
C ARG A 109 -11.17 12.13 -4.99
N ARG A 110 -11.37 12.79 -3.84
CA ARG A 110 -10.27 13.15 -2.93
C ARG A 110 -9.59 11.86 -2.43
N ALA A 111 -8.27 11.80 -2.51
CA ALA A 111 -7.47 10.75 -1.89
C ALA A 111 -7.78 10.68 -0.38
N ASP A 112 -8.12 9.48 0.11
CA ASP A 112 -8.46 9.22 1.50
C ASP A 112 -7.61 8.08 2.09
N TYR A 113 -7.78 7.80 3.39
CA TYR A 113 -6.99 6.74 4.04
C TYR A 113 -7.34 5.35 3.49
N SER A 114 -8.59 5.12 3.05
CA SER A 114 -9.06 3.82 2.58
C SER A 114 -8.40 3.43 1.25
N GLU A 115 -8.15 4.40 0.37
CA GLU A 115 -7.35 4.21 -0.85
C GLU A 115 -5.93 3.74 -0.51
N GLY A 116 -5.29 4.39 0.48
CA GLY A 116 -3.97 3.99 0.98
C GLY A 116 -3.94 2.56 1.52
N GLY A 117 -4.98 2.17 2.25
CA GLY A 117 -5.13 0.83 2.79
C GLY A 117 -5.22 -0.25 1.71
N ARG A 118 -5.83 0.04 0.55
CA ARG A 118 -5.84 -0.89 -0.60
C ARG A 118 -4.44 -1.14 -1.14
N TYR A 119 -3.62 -0.10 -1.27
CA TYR A 119 -2.23 -0.26 -1.71
C TYR A 119 -1.38 -1.03 -0.72
N LEU A 120 -1.61 -0.81 0.58
CA LEU A 120 -0.97 -1.57 1.64
C LEU A 120 -1.25 -3.07 1.51
N LEU A 121 -2.52 -3.45 1.38
CA LEU A 121 -2.94 -4.85 1.22
C LEU A 121 -2.32 -5.50 -0.03
N MET A 122 -2.26 -4.79 -1.16
CA MET A 122 -1.65 -5.32 -2.39
C MET A 122 -0.14 -5.57 -2.24
N LEU A 123 0.57 -4.70 -1.52
CA LEU A 123 2.01 -4.81 -1.29
C LEU A 123 2.38 -5.78 -0.15
N GLN A 124 1.41 -6.20 0.66
CA GLN A 124 1.66 -7.01 1.85
C GLN A 124 2.24 -8.37 1.46
N PRO A 125 3.36 -8.81 2.08
CA PRO A 125 4.04 -10.06 1.73
C PRO A 125 3.18 -11.31 1.87
N THR A 126 2.22 -11.28 2.79
CA THR A 126 1.33 -12.38 3.12
C THR A 126 -0.07 -11.84 3.37
N SER A 127 -1.09 -12.52 2.84
CA SER A 127 -2.48 -12.11 3.07
C SER A 127 -2.83 -12.17 4.57
N PRO A 128 -3.33 -11.08 5.18
CA PRO A 128 -3.63 -11.03 6.62
C PRO A 128 -4.80 -11.94 7.03
N HIS A 129 -5.67 -12.33 6.09
CA HIS A 129 -6.89 -13.12 6.37
C HIS A 129 -7.01 -14.39 5.53
N GLY A 130 -5.90 -14.89 4.99
CA GLY A 130 -5.86 -16.14 4.24
C GLY A 130 -6.54 -16.13 2.87
N TYR A 131 -7.26 -15.07 2.48
CA TYR A 131 -7.88 -14.91 1.16
C TYR A 131 -8.23 -13.43 0.86
N PRO A 132 -8.20 -12.98 -0.41
CA PRO A 132 -7.47 -13.53 -1.56
C PRO A 132 -5.96 -13.19 -1.51
N ALA A 133 -5.17 -13.86 -2.36
CA ALA A 133 -3.73 -13.66 -2.43
C ALA A 133 -3.38 -12.23 -2.84
N THR A 134 -2.45 -11.60 -2.13
CA THR A 134 -1.98 -10.24 -2.42
C THR A 134 -1.23 -10.20 -3.76
N ALA A 135 -1.11 -9.02 -4.37
CA ALA A 135 -0.32 -8.84 -5.58
C ALA A 135 1.14 -9.27 -5.38
N ARG A 136 1.66 -9.06 -4.16
CA ARG A 136 2.98 -9.48 -3.71
C ARG A 136 3.14 -11.01 -3.63
N GLU A 137 2.11 -11.73 -3.20
CA GLU A 137 2.10 -13.20 -3.19
C GLU A 137 2.03 -13.77 -4.60
N GLN A 138 1.19 -13.18 -5.47
CA GLN A 138 1.09 -13.59 -6.88
C GLN A 138 2.42 -13.42 -7.63
N TRP A 139 3.10 -12.28 -7.44
CA TRP A 139 4.47 -12.08 -7.94
C TRP A 139 5.45 -13.13 -7.40
N SER A 140 5.37 -13.45 -6.10
CA SER A 140 6.27 -14.43 -5.48
C SER A 140 6.02 -15.85 -6.00
N ALA A 141 4.77 -16.21 -6.27
CA ALA A 141 4.41 -17.48 -6.88
C ALA A 141 4.92 -17.57 -8.33
N ALA A 142 4.70 -16.52 -9.14
CA ALA A 142 5.22 -16.46 -10.51
C ALA A 142 6.75 -16.57 -10.55
N LEU A 143 7.46 -15.93 -9.60
CA LEU A 143 8.91 -16.03 -9.51
C LEU A 143 9.40 -17.46 -9.21
N ARG A 144 8.66 -18.23 -8.40
CA ARG A 144 9.02 -19.62 -8.08
C ARG A 144 8.81 -20.57 -9.26
N LEU A 145 7.86 -20.25 -10.15
CA LEU A 145 7.48 -21.07 -11.29
C LEU A 145 8.23 -20.68 -12.58
N ALA A 146 8.77 -19.47 -12.65
CA ALA A 146 9.59 -19.02 -13.77
C ALA A 146 10.88 -19.84 -13.88
N SER A 147 11.12 -20.40 -15.08
CA SER A 147 12.36 -21.14 -15.38
C SER A 147 13.52 -20.21 -15.71
N PRO A 148 14.79 -20.64 -15.61
CA PRO A 148 15.94 -19.87 -16.08
C PRO A 148 16.01 -19.65 -17.60
N SER A 149 16.64 -18.57 -18.07
CA SER A 149 16.68 -18.21 -19.50
C SER A 149 17.73 -19.06 -20.22
N VAL A 150 17.74 -19.05 -21.56
CA VAL A 150 18.76 -19.76 -22.34
C VAL A 150 20.16 -19.25 -21.96
N ILE A 151 20.34 -17.93 -21.84
CA ILE A 151 21.60 -17.31 -21.40
C ILE A 151 21.99 -17.74 -19.99
N GLU A 152 21.04 -17.76 -19.05
CA GLU A 152 21.30 -18.21 -17.67
C GLU A 152 21.71 -19.69 -17.63
N ARG A 153 21.12 -20.53 -18.49
CA ARG A 153 21.40 -21.97 -18.58
C ARG A 153 22.73 -22.28 -19.27
N GLU A 154 23.00 -21.64 -20.42
CA GLU A 154 24.17 -21.92 -21.25
C GLU A 154 25.45 -21.27 -20.73
N ILE A 155 25.35 -20.08 -20.13
CA ILE A 155 26.50 -19.29 -19.68
C ILE A 155 26.61 -19.30 -18.14
N GLY A 156 25.66 -19.92 -17.44
CA GLY A 156 25.68 -20.04 -15.98
C GLY A 156 25.44 -18.72 -15.25
N VAL A 157 24.79 -17.74 -15.87
CA VAL A 157 24.54 -16.42 -15.29
C VAL A 157 23.29 -16.47 -14.40
N PRO A 158 23.32 -16.06 -13.12
CA PRO A 158 22.17 -16.19 -12.22
C PRO A 158 21.19 -15.00 -12.31
N GLN A 159 20.74 -14.58 -13.50
CA GLN A 159 19.99 -13.32 -13.64
C GLN A 159 18.63 -13.35 -12.94
N LEU A 160 17.85 -14.43 -13.05
CA LEU A 160 16.54 -14.58 -12.39
C LEU A 160 16.65 -14.57 -10.86
N VAL A 161 17.72 -15.18 -10.32
CA VAL A 161 17.99 -15.19 -8.88
C VAL A 161 18.35 -13.78 -8.39
N ALA A 162 19.23 -13.08 -9.12
CA ALA A 162 19.61 -11.70 -8.81
C ALA A 162 18.40 -10.77 -8.90
N TYR A 163 17.59 -10.89 -9.96
CA TYR A 163 16.32 -10.19 -10.13
C TYR A 163 15.40 -10.41 -8.93
N GLY A 164 15.15 -11.67 -8.57
CA GLY A 164 14.25 -12.03 -7.49
C GLY A 164 14.67 -11.41 -6.15
N TRP A 165 15.97 -11.41 -5.85
CA TRP A 165 16.51 -10.80 -4.64
C TRP A 165 16.38 -9.27 -4.65
N MET A 166 16.76 -8.62 -5.75
CA MET A 166 16.70 -7.16 -5.89
C MET A 166 15.26 -6.65 -5.86
N ALA A 167 14.38 -7.23 -6.66
CA ALA A 167 12.97 -6.84 -6.74
C ALA A 167 12.27 -7.04 -5.39
N ARG A 168 12.53 -8.17 -4.71
CA ARG A 168 12.00 -8.42 -3.36
C ARG A 168 12.43 -7.34 -2.37
N SER A 169 13.71 -7.00 -2.35
CA SER A 169 14.24 -5.94 -1.46
C SER A 169 13.54 -4.59 -1.70
N GLU A 170 13.32 -4.21 -2.96
CA GLU A 170 12.65 -2.95 -3.29
C GLU A 170 11.15 -2.98 -2.96
N PHE A 171 10.45 -4.09 -3.20
CA PHE A 171 9.04 -4.24 -2.80
C PHE A 171 8.88 -4.22 -1.27
N ASP A 172 9.78 -4.84 -0.52
CA ASP A 172 9.74 -4.85 0.95
C ASP A 172 10.02 -3.44 1.54
N LYS A 173 10.85 -2.63 0.86
CA LYS A 173 11.01 -1.21 1.20
C LYS A 173 9.74 -0.41 0.87
N ALA A 174 9.14 -0.63 -0.30
CA ALA A 174 7.92 0.04 -0.71
C ALA A 174 6.76 -0.25 0.26
N TYR A 175 6.58 -1.52 0.64
CA TYR A 175 5.61 -1.94 1.64
C TYR A 175 5.77 -1.15 2.95
N ARG A 176 6.98 -1.07 3.51
CA ARG A 176 7.23 -0.33 4.76
C ARG A 176 6.91 1.16 4.65
N VAL A 177 7.21 1.78 3.50
CA VAL A 177 6.91 3.20 3.26
C VAL A 177 5.39 3.41 3.16
N VAL A 178 4.68 2.57 2.40
CA VAL A 178 3.22 2.64 2.27
C VAL A 178 2.54 2.36 3.60
N HIS A 179 3.01 1.36 4.35
CA HIS A 179 2.49 1.04 5.69
C HIS A 179 2.58 2.24 6.63
N ARG A 180 3.74 2.90 6.71
CA ARG A 180 3.88 4.09 7.55
C ARG A 180 3.03 5.26 7.05
N ALA A 181 2.98 5.49 5.74
CA ALA A 181 2.11 6.52 5.16
C ALA A 181 0.63 6.26 5.46
N PHE A 182 0.20 4.98 5.44
CA PHE A 182 -1.16 4.59 5.78
C PHE A 182 -1.48 4.90 7.24
N LEU A 183 -0.61 4.50 8.19
CA LEU A 183 -0.76 4.83 9.60
C LEU A 183 -0.90 6.34 9.82
N ASP A 184 -0.04 7.14 9.21
CA ASP A 184 -0.09 8.60 9.33
C ASP A 184 -1.35 9.20 8.67
N SER A 185 -1.85 8.59 7.57
CA SER A 185 -3.10 9.00 6.91
C SER A 185 -4.34 8.69 7.75
N ALA A 186 -4.35 7.52 8.41
CA ALA A 186 -5.39 7.11 9.34
C ALA A 186 -5.36 8.00 10.58
N ALA A 187 -4.18 8.27 11.14
CA ALA A 187 -3.99 9.20 12.25
C ALA A 187 -4.46 10.61 11.93
N ALA A 188 -4.12 11.12 10.74
CA ALA A 188 -4.65 12.39 10.29
C ALA A 188 -6.19 12.36 10.25
N THR A 189 -6.79 11.30 9.69
CA THR A 189 -8.25 11.21 9.51
C THR A 189 -8.99 11.05 10.84
N PHE A 190 -8.70 9.99 11.58
CA PHE A 190 -9.39 9.63 12.82
C PHE A 190 -8.92 10.47 14.01
N GLY A 191 -7.63 10.79 14.08
CA GLY A 191 -7.08 11.64 15.15
C GLY A 191 -7.71 13.04 15.16
N ARG A 192 -8.02 13.61 13.98
CA ARG A 192 -8.83 14.83 13.90
C ARG A 192 -10.24 14.61 14.44
N ALA A 193 -10.94 13.58 13.97
CA ALA A 193 -12.30 13.29 14.40
C ALA A 193 -12.37 13.08 15.92
N TRP A 194 -11.37 12.40 16.48
CA TRP A 194 -11.19 12.17 17.90
C TRP A 194 -10.92 13.48 18.65
N ALA A 195 -9.97 14.30 18.19
CA ALA A 195 -9.64 15.59 18.82
C ALA A 195 -10.80 16.61 18.77
N THR A 196 -11.61 16.60 17.70
CA THR A 196 -12.82 17.43 17.60
C THR A 196 -14.01 16.84 18.35
N GLY A 197 -13.95 15.54 18.65
CA GLY A 197 -15.00 14.76 19.27
C GLY A 197 -15.04 14.87 20.79
N SER A 198 -14.73 16.04 21.36
CA SER A 198 -14.96 16.31 22.78
C SER A 198 -16.47 16.40 23.03
N SER A 199 -17.07 15.33 23.54
CA SER A 199 -18.36 15.40 24.23
C SER A 199 -18.15 15.04 25.68
N GLU A 200 -18.87 15.72 26.57
CA GLU A 200 -18.88 15.52 28.03
C GLU A 200 -19.10 14.05 28.47
N ASP A 201 -19.60 13.18 27.58
CA ASP A 201 -19.95 11.78 27.88
C ASP A 201 -18.93 10.71 27.45
N GLY A 202 -17.75 11.06 26.90
CA GLY A 202 -16.65 10.12 26.54
C GLY A 202 -16.94 9.05 25.46
N THR A 203 -18.21 8.74 25.20
CA THR A 203 -18.69 7.68 24.32
C THR A 203 -18.33 7.94 22.85
N ARG A 204 -18.29 9.23 22.45
CA ARG A 204 -17.92 9.64 21.09
C ARG A 204 -16.43 9.41 20.81
N SER A 205 -15.56 9.72 21.77
CA SER A 205 -14.11 9.47 21.70
C SER A 205 -13.83 7.98 21.54
N MET A 206 -14.45 7.13 22.36
CA MET A 206 -14.34 5.68 22.26
C MET A 206 -14.77 5.16 20.87
N THR A 207 -15.92 5.59 20.37
CA THR A 207 -16.46 5.13 19.06
C THR A 207 -15.50 5.45 17.91
N VAL A 208 -14.86 6.63 17.94
CA VAL A 208 -13.84 7.00 16.94
C VAL A 208 -12.59 6.13 17.07
N LEU A 209 -12.12 5.83 18.29
CA LEU A 209 -10.99 4.93 18.50
C LEU A 209 -11.26 3.52 17.99
N VAL A 210 -12.44 2.96 18.29
CA VAL A 210 -12.85 1.64 17.78
C VAL A 210 -12.89 1.64 16.25
N SER A 211 -13.42 2.70 15.63
CA SER A 211 -13.46 2.83 14.16
C SER A 211 -12.06 2.96 13.57
N TRP A 212 -11.15 3.65 14.25
CA TRP A 212 -9.75 3.78 13.83
C TRP A 212 -9.04 2.42 13.91
N MET A 213 -9.13 1.72 15.04
CA MET A 213 -8.51 0.40 15.20
C MET A 213 -9.05 -0.58 14.15
N LYS A 214 -10.36 -0.58 13.92
CA LYS A 214 -10.99 -1.39 12.87
C LYS A 214 -10.46 -1.05 11.48
N ALA A 215 -10.31 0.23 11.17
CA ALA A 215 -9.74 0.64 9.89
C ALA A 215 -8.29 0.18 9.72
N LEU A 216 -7.49 0.09 10.79
CA LEU A 216 -6.13 -0.43 10.73
C LEU A 216 -6.11 -1.95 10.48
N THR A 217 -6.90 -2.70 11.25
CA THR A 217 -6.96 -4.17 11.16
C THR A 217 -7.58 -4.63 9.84
N ASP A 218 -8.64 -3.98 9.35
CA ASP A 218 -9.27 -4.27 8.05
C ASP A 218 -8.29 -4.11 6.87
N HIS A 219 -7.23 -3.32 7.03
CA HIS A 219 -6.18 -3.12 6.04
C HIS A 219 -4.86 -3.82 6.38
N GLY A 220 -4.91 -4.82 7.27
CA GLY A 220 -3.79 -5.72 7.53
C GLY A 220 -2.71 -5.19 8.47
N CYS A 221 -2.96 -4.09 9.20
CA CYS A 221 -2.08 -3.65 10.27
C CYS A 221 -2.11 -4.65 11.43
N SER A 222 -0.97 -4.81 12.10
CA SER A 222 -0.85 -5.73 13.22
C SER A 222 -1.47 -5.17 14.50
N LEU A 223 -1.72 -6.05 15.48
CA LEU A 223 -2.06 -5.61 16.84
C LEU A 223 -0.97 -4.71 17.44
N GLY A 224 0.31 -4.94 17.10
CA GLY A 224 1.40 -4.08 17.55
C GLY A 224 1.32 -2.66 16.99
N ASP A 225 0.85 -2.50 15.75
CA ASP A 225 0.61 -1.18 15.16
C ASP A 225 -0.56 -0.47 15.84
N CYS A 226 -1.64 -1.21 16.11
CA CYS A 226 -2.80 -0.70 16.86
C CYS A 226 -2.40 -0.28 18.28
N ASP A 227 -1.63 -1.11 18.98
CA ASP A 227 -1.13 -0.83 20.33
C ASP A 227 -0.22 0.40 20.36
N SER A 228 0.62 0.60 19.34
CA SER A 228 1.45 1.80 19.25
C SER A 228 0.59 3.06 19.17
N VAL A 229 -0.48 3.04 18.37
CA VAL A 229 -1.41 4.17 18.25
C VAL A 229 -2.16 4.39 19.56
N LEU A 230 -2.68 3.32 20.18
CA LEU A 230 -3.40 3.41 21.45
C LEU A 230 -2.51 3.95 22.57
N ARG A 231 -1.23 3.57 22.63
CA ARG A 231 -0.28 4.10 23.63
C ARG A 231 -0.06 5.60 23.52
N ASP A 232 0.02 6.13 22.30
CA ASP A 232 0.17 7.58 22.09
C ASP A 232 -1.06 8.34 22.59
N ILE A 233 -2.25 7.74 22.44
CA ILE A 233 -3.53 8.33 22.87
C ILE A 233 -3.76 8.15 24.38
N GLU A 234 -3.28 7.05 24.96
CA GLU A 234 -3.42 6.72 26.39
C GLU A 234 -2.78 7.77 27.31
N VAL A 235 -1.77 8.49 26.81
CA VAL A 235 -1.16 9.64 27.52
C VAL A 235 -2.17 10.79 27.70
N VAL A 236 -3.14 10.93 26.80
CA VAL A 236 -4.12 12.02 26.79
C VAL A 236 -5.47 11.58 27.34
N ASP A 237 -5.94 10.39 26.96
CA ASP A 237 -7.25 9.83 27.37
C ASP A 237 -7.13 8.33 27.69
N PRO A 238 -6.68 7.98 28.91
CA PRO A 238 -6.48 6.60 29.30
C PRO A 238 -7.80 5.81 29.40
N GLN A 239 -8.91 6.48 29.73
CA GLN A 239 -10.20 5.83 29.89
C GLN A 239 -10.76 5.38 28.54
N ALA A 240 -10.76 6.25 27.51
CA ALA A 240 -11.23 5.87 26.19
C ALA A 240 -10.39 4.74 25.57
N VAL A 241 -9.08 4.69 25.87
CA VAL A 241 -8.20 3.60 25.45
C VAL A 241 -8.54 2.30 26.18
N ALA A 242 -8.76 2.34 27.50
CA ALA A 242 -9.18 1.17 28.27
C ALA A 242 -10.50 0.59 27.73
N ASP A 243 -11.48 1.45 27.47
CA ASP A 243 -12.78 1.04 26.91
C ASP A 243 -12.65 0.49 25.49
N CYS A 244 -11.80 1.09 24.65
CA CYS A 244 -11.49 0.59 23.30
C CYS A 244 -10.85 -0.80 23.35
N ARG A 245 -9.91 -1.05 24.29
CA ARG A 245 -9.28 -2.37 24.48
C ARG A 245 -10.29 -3.41 25.00
N ALA A 246 -11.23 -3.02 25.86
CA ALA A 246 -12.26 -3.90 26.38
C ALA A 246 -13.17 -4.48 25.28
N VAL A 247 -13.31 -3.78 24.15
CA VAL A 247 -14.08 -4.22 22.98
C VAL A 247 -13.20 -4.68 21.81
N GLN A 248 -12.00 -5.22 22.08
CA GLN A 248 -11.06 -5.67 21.05
C GLN A 248 -11.67 -6.60 20.01
N GLU A 249 -12.53 -7.53 20.43
CA GLU A 249 -13.20 -8.48 19.53
C GLU A 249 -14.07 -7.79 18.45
N VAL A 250 -14.50 -6.55 18.69
CA VAL A 250 -15.34 -5.77 17.76
C VAL A 250 -14.51 -5.22 16.59
N TRP A 251 -13.28 -4.79 16.85
CA TRP A 251 -12.40 -4.19 15.84
C TRP A 251 -11.27 -5.11 15.39
N CYS A 252 -11.04 -6.24 16.07
CA CYS A 252 -10.14 -7.30 15.68
C CYS A 252 -10.79 -8.67 15.95
N PRO A 253 -11.81 -9.06 15.18
CA PRO A 253 -12.45 -10.35 15.36
C PRO A 253 -11.45 -11.49 15.13
N PRO A 254 -11.54 -12.61 15.88
CA PRO A 254 -10.70 -13.77 15.63
C PRO A 254 -10.94 -14.28 14.21
N THR A 255 -9.87 -14.56 13.48
CA THR A 255 -9.96 -15.24 12.17
C THR A 255 -10.68 -16.58 12.35
N PRO A 256 -11.64 -16.91 11.47
CA PRO A 256 -12.38 -18.17 11.53
C PRO A 256 -11.50 -19.41 11.31
#